data_AF-A0AAA9TIJ2-F1
#
_entry.id   AF-A0AAA9TIJ2-F1
#
_cell.length_a   1.000
_cell.length_b   1.000
_cell.length_c   1.000
_cell.angle_alpha   90.00
_cell.angle_beta   90.00
_cell.angle_gamma   90.00
#
_symmetry.space_group_name_H-M   'P 1'
#
loop_
_entity.id
_entity.type
_entity.pdbx_description
1 polymer ?
#
loop_
_entity_poly.entity_id
_entity_poly.type
_entity_poly.pdbx_seq_one_letter_code
_entity_poly.pdbx_strand_id
1 'polypeptide(L)'
;MAVAASAAPGALGTLQASRARLVAACCARLGPRWRLPGSWTCPRVDSTIWARGWTPAAGGAAWQRGYSAEVKTEDELRVRYLEEENRGIVVLGINRAYAKNSLSKNLIKMLSKAVDALKSDKKVRTIIVRSEVPGIFCAGADLKERAKMSSSEVGPFVSKIRAMINEIGGTQRLPRAIGMSLAKELIFSARVLDGQEAKSVGLISHVLEQNQEGDAAYRKALDLAREFLPQGPVAMRVAKLAINQGMEVDLVTGLAIEEACYAQTIPTKDRLEGLLAFKEKRTPRYKGE
;
A
#
# COMPACT_ATOMS: atom_id res chain seq x y z
N MET A 1 12.53 4.36 1.77
CA MET A 1 11.13 4.04 1.39
C MET A 1 10.99 2.56 1.00
N ALA A 2 11.25 1.65 1.94
CA ALA A 2 10.62 0.34 1.87
C ALA A 2 9.18 0.58 2.35
N VAL A 3 8.19 0.25 1.53
CA VAL A 3 6.77 0.41 1.88
C VAL A 3 6.29 -0.99 2.25
N ALA A 4 6.18 -1.26 3.54
CA ALA A 4 5.49 -2.45 4.03
C ALA A 4 3.97 -2.17 3.98
N ALA A 5 3.25 -2.85 3.10
CA ALA A 5 1.80 -2.85 3.06
C ALA A 5 1.28 -4.07 3.83
N SER A 6 0.38 -3.86 4.79
CA SER A 6 -0.30 -4.92 5.53
C SER A 6 -1.74 -5.08 5.02
N ALA A 7 -2.11 -6.31 4.65
CA ALA A 7 -3.47 -6.69 4.27
C ALA A 7 -3.88 -7.94 5.05
N ALA A 8 -5.14 -7.96 5.48
CA ALA A 8 -5.69 -8.93 6.43
C ALA A 8 -6.37 -10.13 5.75
N PRO A 9 -6.28 -11.34 6.33
CA PRO A 9 -7.30 -12.37 6.26
C PRO A 9 -8.03 -12.55 7.59
N GLY A 10 -9.29 -12.93 7.52
CA GLY A 10 -10.08 -13.32 8.70
C GLY A 10 -10.44 -14.79 8.67
N ALA A 11 -10.44 -15.41 9.85
CA ALA A 11 -11.07 -16.68 10.20
C ALA A 11 -11.72 -16.49 11.59
N LEU A 12 -12.79 -17.14 12.06
CA LEU A 12 -13.89 -17.95 11.51
C LEU A 12 -14.90 -17.98 12.68
N GLY A 13 -16.15 -17.54 12.48
CA GLY A 13 -17.16 -17.58 13.56
C GLY A 13 -18.36 -16.65 13.39
N THR A 14 -19.41 -17.14 12.72
CA THR A 14 -20.77 -16.58 12.58
C THR A 14 -21.00 -15.36 11.66
N LEU A 15 -21.79 -15.65 10.62
CA LEU A 15 -22.36 -14.85 9.52
C LEU A 15 -22.78 -13.39 9.82
N GLN A 16 -22.15 -12.39 9.19
CA GLN A 16 -22.77 -11.53 8.16
C GLN A 16 -21.76 -10.55 7.53
N ALA A 17 -21.79 -10.46 6.21
CA ALA A 17 -20.78 -9.85 5.36
C ALA A 17 -20.65 -8.32 5.49
N SER A 18 -19.41 -7.83 5.50
CA SER A 18 -19.09 -6.48 5.02
C SER A 18 -17.88 -6.51 4.08
N ARG A 19 -18.08 -7.12 2.91
CA ARG A 19 -17.15 -7.15 1.78
C ARG A 19 -16.77 -5.72 1.38
N ALA A 20 -15.49 -5.35 1.48
CA ALA A 20 -14.94 -4.20 0.77
C ALA A 20 -14.38 -4.70 -0.57
N ARG A 21 -14.98 -4.24 -1.67
CA ARG A 21 -14.56 -4.55 -3.04
C ARG A 21 -13.35 -3.70 -3.40
N LEU A 22 -12.24 -4.32 -3.75
CA LEU A 22 -11.19 -3.72 -4.56
C LEU A 22 -11.34 -4.31 -5.97
N VAL A 23 -12.15 -3.66 -6.80
CA VAL A 23 -12.19 -3.98 -8.23
C VAL A 23 -11.12 -3.14 -8.90
N ALA A 24 -10.02 -3.77 -9.33
CA ALA A 24 -9.13 -3.18 -10.30
C ALA A 24 -9.87 -3.12 -11.64
N ALA A 25 -10.43 -1.96 -11.98
CA ALA A 25 -11.01 -1.72 -13.29
C ALA A 25 -9.89 -1.68 -14.34
N CYS A 26 -9.59 -2.83 -14.95
CA CYS A 26 -8.77 -2.88 -16.15
C CYS A 26 -9.65 -2.51 -17.35
N CYS A 27 -9.66 -1.23 -17.72
CA CYS A 27 -10.21 -0.81 -19.02
C CYS A 27 -9.26 -1.27 -20.13
N ALA A 28 -9.38 -2.54 -20.54
CA ALA A 28 -8.86 -2.97 -21.84
C ALA A 28 -9.86 -2.53 -22.91
N ARG A 29 -9.53 -1.46 -23.66
CA ARG A 29 -10.14 -1.24 -24.98
C ARG A 29 -9.55 -2.29 -25.92
N LEU A 30 -10.28 -3.36 -26.17
CA LEU A 30 -10.03 -4.20 -27.33
C LEU A 30 -10.50 -3.42 -28.57
N GLY A 31 -9.55 -3.09 -29.44
CA GLY A 31 -9.83 -2.43 -30.72
C GLY A 31 -10.61 -3.36 -31.67
N PRO A 32 -11.32 -2.80 -32.67
CA PRO A 32 -12.18 -3.59 -33.55
C PRO A 32 -11.36 -4.19 -34.69
N ARG A 33 -10.99 -5.47 -34.56
CA ARG A 33 -10.68 -6.32 -35.71
C ARG A 33 -10.87 -7.77 -35.28
N TRP A 34 -11.25 -8.63 -36.23
CA TRP A 34 -11.72 -10.02 -36.09
C TRP A 34 -13.25 -10.17 -36.02
N ARG A 35 -13.87 -10.11 -37.21
CA ARG A 35 -15.14 -10.80 -37.49
C ARG A 35 -14.83 -12.28 -37.74
N LEU A 36 -15.57 -13.18 -37.12
CA LEU A 36 -15.73 -14.56 -37.58
C LEU A 36 -17.20 -14.77 -37.98
N PRO A 37 -17.48 -15.50 -39.08
CA PRO A 37 -18.83 -15.80 -39.53
C PRO A 37 -19.36 -17.06 -38.84
N GLY A 38 -20.62 -17.06 -38.42
CA GLY A 38 -21.24 -18.24 -37.83
C GLY A 38 -22.59 -17.94 -37.22
N SER A 39 -23.62 -18.02 -38.06
CA SER A 39 -25.03 -17.98 -37.68
C SER A 39 -25.39 -19.15 -36.76
N TRP A 40 -25.73 -18.87 -35.52
CA TRP A 40 -26.48 -19.79 -34.67
C TRP A 40 -27.60 -18.99 -33.99
N THR A 41 -28.82 -19.23 -34.46
CA THR A 41 -30.06 -18.75 -33.86
C THR A 41 -30.25 -19.44 -32.50
N CYS A 42 -30.45 -18.66 -31.44
CA CYS A 42 -30.97 -19.15 -30.17
C CYS A 42 -32.36 -18.51 -29.92
N PRO A 43 -33.36 -19.29 -29.49
CA PRO A 43 -34.71 -18.78 -29.28
C PRO A 43 -34.79 -17.86 -28.06
N ARG A 44 -35.61 -16.80 -28.18
CA ARG A 44 -36.06 -15.96 -27.07
C ARG A 44 -36.75 -16.83 -26.03
N VAL A 45 -36.29 -16.78 -24.79
CA VAL A 45 -37.05 -17.26 -23.64
C VAL A 45 -37.75 -16.06 -22.99
N ASP A 46 -39.04 -16.24 -22.83
CA ASP A 46 -40.05 -15.26 -22.43
C ASP A 46 -39.92 -14.86 -20.96
N SER A 47 -40.31 -13.61 -20.67
CA SER A 47 -40.20 -12.98 -19.36
C SER A 47 -41.45 -13.23 -18.54
N THR A 48 -41.56 -14.38 -17.89
CA THR A 48 -42.54 -14.57 -16.80
C THR A 48 -42.06 -15.63 -15.82
N ILE A 49 -42.49 -15.48 -14.56
CA ILE A 49 -42.33 -16.40 -13.42
C ILE A 49 -41.02 -16.20 -12.67
N TRP A 50 -41.04 -15.36 -11.62
CA TRP A 50 -40.57 -15.63 -10.25
C TRP A 50 -41.00 -14.43 -9.39
N ALA A 51 -42.31 -14.33 -9.12
CA ALA A 51 -42.86 -13.42 -8.11
C ALA A 51 -43.61 -14.27 -7.08
N ARG A 52 -42.92 -14.71 -6.03
CA ARG A 52 -43.54 -15.18 -4.79
C ARG A 52 -42.72 -14.73 -3.58
N GLY A 53 -43.21 -13.65 -2.96
CA GLY A 53 -43.48 -13.55 -1.54
C GLY A 53 -42.30 -13.59 -0.57
N TRP A 54 -41.79 -12.42 -0.21
CA TRP A 54 -41.18 -12.18 1.11
C TRP A 54 -41.86 -10.96 1.75
N THR A 55 -42.69 -11.20 2.76
CA THR A 55 -43.16 -10.18 3.71
C THR A 55 -42.09 -9.97 4.78
N PRO A 56 -41.72 -8.73 5.16
CA PRO A 56 -40.84 -8.52 6.30
C PRO A 56 -41.65 -8.62 7.59
N ALA A 57 -41.22 -9.50 8.49
CA ALA A 57 -41.71 -9.52 9.87
C ALA A 57 -41.27 -8.23 10.58
N ALA A 58 -42.24 -7.53 11.16
CA ALA A 58 -42.02 -6.39 12.04
C ALA A 58 -41.40 -6.86 13.37
N GLY A 59 -40.44 -6.09 13.91
CA GLY A 59 -39.99 -6.23 15.29
C GLY A 59 -38.53 -6.65 15.44
N GLY A 60 -37.62 -5.67 15.34
CA GLY A 60 -36.23 -5.81 15.75
C GLY A 60 -35.57 -4.44 15.73
N ALA A 61 -35.19 -3.93 16.91
CA ALA A 61 -34.62 -2.60 17.09
C ALA A 61 -33.42 -2.40 16.16
N ALA A 62 -33.57 -1.47 15.20
CA ALA A 62 -32.48 -1.04 14.35
C ALA A 62 -31.43 -0.34 15.21
N TRP A 63 -30.30 -1.00 15.43
CA TRP A 63 -29.11 -0.36 15.98
C TRP A 63 -28.64 0.71 14.99
N GLN A 64 -29.06 1.96 15.21
CA GLN A 64 -28.47 3.11 14.55
C GLN A 64 -27.01 3.22 15.00
N ARG A 65 -26.09 2.71 14.18
CA ARG A 65 -24.68 3.09 14.29
C ARG A 65 -24.59 4.56 13.90
N GLY A 66 -24.61 5.42 14.91
CA GLY A 66 -24.25 6.83 14.78
C GLY A 66 -22.80 6.93 14.33
N TYR A 67 -22.56 7.02 13.02
CA TYR A 67 -21.36 7.66 12.53
C TYR A 67 -21.57 9.15 12.80
N SER A 68 -20.94 9.64 13.87
CA SER A 68 -20.90 11.07 14.15
C SER A 68 -20.45 11.79 12.88
N ALA A 69 -21.36 12.57 12.33
CA ALA A 69 -21.05 13.53 11.28
C ALA A 69 -20.01 14.51 11.82
N GLU A 70 -19.14 15.00 10.93
CA GLU A 70 -18.09 16.00 11.19
C GLU A 70 -16.73 15.48 11.70
N VAL A 71 -16.14 14.51 10.99
CA VAL A 71 -14.66 14.44 10.95
C VAL A 71 -14.17 15.56 10.04
N LYS A 72 -13.45 16.55 10.61
CA LYS A 72 -12.81 17.63 9.83
C LYS A 72 -11.95 17.01 8.73
N THR A 73 -12.14 17.48 7.49
CA THR A 73 -11.39 17.04 6.28
C THR A 73 -9.87 17.14 6.41
N GLU A 74 -9.36 17.85 7.42
CA GLU A 74 -7.94 18.03 7.71
C GLU A 74 -7.32 16.87 8.52
N ASP A 75 -8.10 15.96 9.10
CA ASP A 75 -7.61 14.85 9.94
C ASP A 75 -7.63 13.48 9.22
N GLU A 76 -7.80 13.47 7.88
CA GLU A 76 -7.81 12.23 7.08
C GLU A 76 -6.44 11.54 6.99
N LEU A 77 -5.37 12.29 7.18
CA LEU A 77 -3.99 11.81 7.18
C LEU A 77 -3.23 12.38 8.37
N ARG A 78 -2.77 11.51 9.26
CA ARG A 78 -1.98 11.85 10.43
C ARG A 78 -0.52 11.53 10.18
N VAL A 79 0.35 12.50 10.42
CA VAL A 79 1.81 12.33 10.34
C VAL A 79 2.36 12.42 11.76
N ARG A 80 2.87 11.31 12.30
CA ARG A 80 3.41 11.25 13.67
C ARG A 80 4.91 11.00 13.62
N TYR A 81 5.68 11.88 14.25
CA TYR A 81 7.08 11.66 14.54
C TYR A 81 7.15 10.92 15.87
N LEU A 82 7.72 9.72 15.89
CA LEU A 82 7.84 8.96 17.12
C LEU A 82 9.08 9.39 17.90
N GLU A 83 9.00 9.28 19.22
CA GLU A 83 10.05 9.68 20.15
C GLU A 83 10.66 8.47 20.88
N GLU A 84 11.60 8.74 21.80
CA GLU A 84 12.27 7.75 22.64
C GLU A 84 12.98 6.64 21.83
N GLU A 85 12.65 5.38 22.10
CA GLU A 85 13.17 4.21 21.40
C GLU A 85 12.81 4.17 19.90
N ASN A 86 11.77 4.91 19.50
CA ASN A 86 11.28 4.98 18.14
C ASN A 86 11.74 6.27 17.42
N ARG A 87 12.70 7.00 18.01
CA ARG A 87 13.23 8.24 17.44
C ARG A 87 13.83 8.01 16.05
N GLY A 88 13.28 8.72 15.06
CA GLY A 88 13.66 8.58 13.65
C GLY A 88 12.67 7.77 12.81
N ILE A 89 11.63 7.22 13.44
CA ILE A 89 10.48 6.60 12.76
C ILE A 89 9.37 7.65 12.58
N VAL A 90 8.83 7.72 11.37
CA VAL A 90 7.62 8.50 11.07
C VAL A 90 6.48 7.58 10.66
N VAL A 91 5.29 7.81 11.22
CA VAL A 91 4.08 7.06 10.90
C VAL A 91 3.13 7.93 10.10
N LEU A 92 2.78 7.46 8.91
CA LEU A 92 1.70 8.00 8.07
C LEU A 92 0.44 7.15 8.31
N GLY A 93 -0.48 7.67 9.11
CA GLY A 93 -1.75 7.03 9.45
C GLY A 93 -2.91 7.55 8.61
N ILE A 94 -3.55 6.69 7.84
CA ILE A 94 -4.79 7.03 7.11
C ILE A 94 -5.99 6.86 8.05
N ASN A 95 -6.75 7.93 8.25
CA ASN A 95 -7.89 7.97 9.15
C ASN A 95 -9.16 8.45 8.43
N ARG A 96 -9.70 7.60 7.54
CA ARG A 96 -10.89 7.91 6.75
C ARG A 96 -11.90 6.76 6.81
N ALA A 97 -12.33 6.43 8.04
CA ALA A 97 -13.21 5.29 8.32
C ALA A 97 -14.51 5.31 7.52
N TYR A 98 -15.15 6.48 7.43
CA TYR A 98 -16.44 6.68 6.76
C TYR A 98 -16.42 6.32 5.25
N ALA A 99 -15.24 6.32 4.63
CA ALA A 99 -15.06 5.98 3.22
C ALA A 99 -14.05 4.83 3.01
N LYS A 100 -13.86 3.98 4.03
CA LYS A 100 -12.98 2.80 3.99
C LYS A 100 -11.56 3.12 3.50
N ASN A 101 -11.01 4.26 3.92
CA ASN A 101 -9.69 4.75 3.49
C ASN A 101 -9.51 4.78 1.96
N SER A 102 -10.58 5.05 1.21
CA SER A 102 -10.46 5.23 -0.23
C SER A 102 -9.68 6.52 -0.57
N LEU A 103 -8.96 6.49 -1.68
CA LEU A 103 -8.09 7.55 -2.18
C LEU A 103 -8.92 8.65 -2.84
N SER A 104 -9.38 9.60 -2.04
CA SER A 104 -10.02 10.85 -2.48
C SER A 104 -9.00 11.85 -3.05
N LYS A 105 -9.46 12.83 -3.84
CA LYS A 105 -8.67 13.98 -4.30
C LYS A 105 -7.98 14.69 -3.12
N ASN A 106 -8.68 14.82 -1.99
CA ASN A 106 -8.15 15.44 -0.76
C ASN A 106 -7.05 14.59 -0.12
N LEU A 107 -7.30 13.31 0.12
CA LEU A 107 -6.32 12.41 0.74
C LEU A 107 -5.04 12.31 -0.11
N ILE A 108 -5.17 12.26 -1.44
CA ILE A 108 -4.02 12.27 -2.35
C ILE A 108 -3.22 13.58 -2.24
N LYS A 109 -3.90 14.72 -2.11
CA LYS A 109 -3.23 16.03 -1.91
C LYS A 109 -2.48 16.07 -0.58
N MET A 110 -3.10 15.60 0.50
CA MET A 110 -2.47 15.53 1.83
C MET A 110 -1.27 14.58 1.81
N LEU A 111 -1.41 13.40 1.20
CA LEU A 111 -0.35 12.41 1.13
C LEU A 111 0.82 12.89 0.26
N SER A 112 0.56 13.56 -0.86
CA SER A 112 1.61 14.21 -1.66
C SER A 112 2.38 15.24 -0.82
N LYS A 113 1.67 16.13 -0.12
CA LYS A 113 2.29 17.15 0.74
C LYS A 113 3.14 16.51 1.85
N ALA A 114 2.63 15.44 2.48
CA ALA A 114 3.37 14.71 3.50
C ALA A 114 4.62 14.03 2.94
N VAL A 115 4.51 13.34 1.80
CA VAL A 115 5.65 12.69 1.13
C VAL A 115 6.71 13.71 0.72
N ASP A 116 6.31 14.86 0.18
CA ASP A 116 7.25 15.89 -0.24
C ASP A 116 7.98 16.53 0.95
N ALA A 117 7.29 16.72 2.08
CA ALA A 117 7.92 17.14 3.34
C ALA A 117 8.91 16.08 3.87
N LEU A 118 8.57 14.80 3.78
CA LEU A 118 9.42 13.70 4.28
C LEU A 118 10.63 13.41 3.37
N LYS A 119 10.58 13.76 2.08
CA LYS A 119 11.73 13.63 1.17
C LYS A 119 12.93 14.48 1.60
N SER A 120 12.66 15.68 2.12
CA SER A 120 13.71 16.63 2.53
C SER A 120 14.08 16.51 4.01
N ASP A 121 13.35 15.74 4.81
CA ASP A 121 13.64 15.57 6.23
C ASP A 121 14.88 14.68 6.45
N LYS A 122 15.92 15.28 7.04
CA LYS A 122 17.19 14.60 7.36
C LYS A 122 17.10 13.75 8.64
N LYS A 123 16.13 14.00 9.52
CA LYS A 123 15.96 13.29 10.79
C LYS A 123 15.29 11.92 10.61
N VAL A 124 14.51 11.76 9.55
CA VAL A 124 13.77 10.53 9.27
C VAL A 124 14.71 9.44 8.79
N ARG A 125 14.65 8.29 9.48
CA ARG A 125 15.36 7.05 9.14
C ARG A 125 14.43 6.03 8.49
N THR A 126 13.24 5.84 9.06
CA THR A 126 12.24 4.89 8.57
C THR A 126 10.85 5.51 8.54
N ILE A 127 10.03 5.13 7.55
CA ILE A 127 8.63 5.57 7.44
C ILE A 127 7.74 4.33 7.44
N ILE A 128 6.69 4.35 8.26
CA ILE A 128 5.64 3.33 8.30
C ILE A 128 4.36 3.93 7.74
N VAL A 129 3.72 3.24 6.80
CA VAL A 129 2.39 3.61 6.29
C VAL A 129 1.38 2.63 6.86
N ARG A 130 0.38 3.14 7.56
CA ARG A 130 -0.68 2.32 8.16
C ARG A 130 -2.05 2.94 8.02
N SER A 131 -3.07 2.16 8.36
CA SER A 131 -4.40 2.67 8.65
C SER A 131 -4.58 2.87 10.16
N GLU A 132 -5.32 3.89 10.55
CA GLU A 132 -5.82 4.04 11.93
C GLU A 132 -7.19 3.42 12.15
N VAL A 133 -7.81 2.90 11.08
CA VAL A 133 -9.13 2.30 11.08
C VAL A 133 -8.99 0.78 11.16
N PRO A 134 -9.48 0.13 12.23
CA PRO A 134 -9.42 -1.33 12.36
C PRO A 134 -10.07 -2.06 11.19
N GLY A 135 -9.42 -3.13 10.71
CA GLY A 135 -9.93 -4.00 9.65
C GLY A 135 -9.88 -3.43 8.23
N ILE A 136 -9.39 -2.20 8.02
CA ILE A 136 -9.34 -1.57 6.70
C ILE A 136 -7.98 -0.90 6.52
N PHE A 137 -7.18 -1.35 5.55
CA PHE A 137 -5.96 -0.62 5.15
C PHE A 137 -6.31 0.53 4.19
N CYS A 138 -6.71 0.19 2.96
CA CYS A 138 -7.12 1.13 1.92
C CYS A 138 -7.99 0.39 0.89
N ALA A 139 -9.17 0.92 0.58
CA ALA A 139 -10.08 0.32 -0.41
C ALA A 139 -9.76 0.71 -1.87
N GLY A 140 -8.67 1.42 -2.13
CA GLY A 140 -8.30 1.90 -3.46
C GLY A 140 -8.97 3.22 -3.83
N ALA A 141 -9.23 3.45 -5.12
CA ALA A 141 -9.78 4.70 -5.61
C ALA A 141 -11.20 4.99 -5.06
N ASP A 142 -11.49 6.25 -4.74
CA ASP A 142 -12.83 6.65 -4.31
C ASP A 142 -13.81 6.63 -5.48
N LEU A 143 -14.68 5.61 -5.51
CA LEU A 143 -15.65 5.41 -6.59
C LEU A 143 -16.72 6.51 -6.65
N LYS A 144 -17.04 7.17 -5.53
CA LYS A 144 -18.04 8.25 -5.51
C LYS A 144 -17.50 9.51 -6.16
N GLU A 145 -16.24 9.84 -5.90
CA GLU A 145 -15.56 10.94 -6.61
C GLU A 145 -15.35 10.57 -8.07
N ARG A 146 -14.98 9.31 -8.34
CA ARG A 146 -14.74 8.82 -9.68
C ARG A 146 -15.97 8.95 -10.59
N ALA A 147 -17.15 8.66 -10.07
CA ALA A 147 -18.41 8.77 -10.81
C ALA A 147 -18.75 10.22 -11.21
N LYS A 148 -18.22 11.22 -10.49
CA LYS A 148 -18.45 12.65 -10.75
C LYS A 148 -17.37 13.29 -11.63
N MET A 149 -16.26 12.59 -11.90
CA MET A 149 -15.17 13.12 -12.72
C MET A 149 -15.48 12.99 -14.21
N SER A 150 -15.18 14.04 -14.96
CA SER A 150 -15.23 14.01 -16.42
C SER A 150 -14.08 13.18 -17.00
N SER A 151 -14.24 12.70 -18.25
CA SER A 151 -13.23 11.88 -18.96
C SER A 151 -11.85 12.56 -19.05
N SER A 152 -11.79 13.89 -19.12
CA SER A 152 -10.55 14.67 -19.18
C SER A 152 -9.83 14.77 -17.84
N GLU A 153 -10.55 14.72 -16.70
CA GLU A 153 -9.95 14.76 -15.35
C GLU A 153 -9.37 13.41 -14.92
N VAL A 154 -9.82 12.32 -15.54
CA VAL A 154 -9.39 10.95 -15.22
C VAL A 154 -7.88 10.76 -15.32
N GLY A 155 -7.32 11.11 -16.48
CA GLY A 155 -5.92 10.88 -16.79
C GLY A 155 -5.00 11.58 -15.79
N PRO A 156 -5.14 12.91 -15.61
CA PRO A 156 -4.37 13.66 -14.61
C PRO A 156 -4.50 13.10 -13.19
N PHE A 157 -5.69 12.66 -12.78
CA PHE A 157 -5.91 12.08 -11.45
C PHE A 157 -5.13 10.77 -11.24
N VAL A 158 -5.24 9.83 -12.19
CA VAL A 158 -4.52 8.55 -12.13
C VAL A 158 -3.01 8.77 -12.19
N SER A 159 -2.55 9.69 -13.05
CA SER A 159 -1.14 10.07 -13.13
C SER A 159 -0.62 10.67 -11.83
N LYS A 160 -1.43 11.49 -11.15
CA LYS A 160 -1.07 12.07 -9.84
C LYS A 160 -0.93 11.01 -8.75
N ILE A 161 -1.83 10.01 -8.71
CA ILE A 161 -1.71 8.86 -7.80
C ILE A 161 -0.42 8.09 -8.07
N ARG A 162 -0.13 7.80 -9.35
CA ARG A 162 1.09 7.11 -9.75
C ARG A 162 2.34 7.87 -9.34
N ALA A 163 2.39 9.19 -9.59
CA ALA A 163 3.53 10.01 -9.23
C ALA A 163 3.76 10.11 -7.71
N MET A 164 2.68 10.22 -6.92
CA MET A 164 2.77 10.40 -5.47
C MET A 164 3.25 9.14 -4.74
N ILE A 165 2.79 7.96 -5.17
CA ILE A 165 3.23 6.67 -4.63
C ILE A 165 4.26 6.05 -5.59
N ASN A 166 5.15 6.89 -6.15
CA ASN A 166 6.29 6.55 -7.04
C ASN A 166 6.09 5.30 -7.92
N GLU A 167 4.90 5.10 -8.49
CA GLU A 167 4.31 3.93 -9.19
C GLU A 167 3.37 3.00 -8.37
N ILE A 168 2.11 3.42 -8.16
CA ILE A 168 1.00 2.44 -8.11
C ILE A 168 0.77 1.90 -9.52
N GLY A 169 1.64 0.97 -9.91
CA GLY A 169 1.48 0.16 -11.11
C GLY A 169 1.31 -1.29 -10.69
N GLY A 170 0.07 -1.71 -10.36
CA GLY A 170 -0.18 -3.12 -10.01
C GLY A 170 0.33 -4.07 -11.11
N THR A 171 0.16 -3.68 -12.38
CA THR A 171 0.65 -4.44 -13.55
C THR A 171 2.17 -4.42 -13.74
N GLN A 172 2.92 -3.61 -12.99
CA GLN A 172 4.39 -3.52 -13.07
C GLN A 172 5.06 -4.07 -11.81
N ARG A 173 4.58 -3.67 -10.63
CA ARG A 173 5.10 -4.12 -9.33
C ARG A 173 4.71 -5.54 -8.99
N LEU A 174 3.45 -5.93 -9.21
CA LEU A 174 3.01 -7.27 -8.82
C LEU A 174 3.82 -8.34 -9.56
N PRO A 175 4.04 -8.26 -10.89
CA PRO A 175 4.91 -9.22 -11.57
C PRO A 175 6.37 -9.20 -11.10
N ARG A 176 6.92 -8.03 -10.71
CA ARG A 176 8.28 -7.93 -10.15
C ARG A 176 8.38 -8.53 -8.74
N ALA A 177 7.29 -8.51 -7.97
CA ALA A 177 7.25 -9.03 -6.62
C ALA A 177 7.03 -10.55 -6.57
N ILE A 178 6.07 -11.07 -7.33
CA ILE A 178 5.62 -12.48 -7.24
C ILE A 178 5.78 -13.27 -8.55
N GLY A 179 6.43 -12.68 -9.56
CA GLY A 179 6.60 -13.28 -10.88
C GLY A 179 5.41 -13.05 -11.81
N MET A 180 5.67 -13.16 -13.12
CA MET A 180 4.67 -12.87 -14.16
C MET A 180 3.46 -13.81 -14.13
N SER A 181 3.67 -15.10 -13.85
CA SER A 181 2.61 -16.12 -13.91
C SER A 181 1.53 -15.85 -12.85
N LEU A 182 1.94 -15.79 -11.58
CA LEU A 182 1.04 -15.54 -10.45
C LEU A 182 0.40 -14.15 -10.54
N ALA A 183 1.16 -13.13 -10.95
CA ALA A 183 0.60 -11.80 -11.13
C ALA A 183 -0.53 -11.78 -12.18
N LYS A 184 -0.37 -12.48 -13.31
CA LYS A 184 -1.44 -12.62 -14.32
C LYS A 184 -2.64 -13.37 -13.76
N GLU A 185 -2.43 -14.47 -13.05
CA GLU A 185 -3.51 -15.24 -12.41
C GLU A 185 -4.34 -14.34 -11.48
N LEU A 186 -3.68 -13.60 -10.57
CA LEU A 186 -4.36 -12.70 -9.64
C LEU A 186 -5.06 -11.54 -10.34
N ILE A 187 -4.42 -10.92 -11.32
CA ILE A 187 -4.99 -9.78 -12.05
C ILE A 187 -6.21 -10.21 -12.88
N PHE A 188 -6.14 -11.34 -13.57
CA PHE A 188 -7.23 -11.79 -14.44
C PHE A 188 -8.40 -12.41 -13.67
N SER A 189 -8.12 -13.14 -12.59
CA SER A 189 -9.18 -13.69 -11.74
C SER A 189 -9.80 -12.64 -10.81
N ALA A 190 -9.12 -11.51 -10.58
CA ALA A 190 -9.43 -10.54 -9.54
C ALA A 190 -9.62 -11.19 -8.15
N ARG A 191 -8.91 -12.31 -7.90
CA ARG A 191 -8.96 -13.04 -6.63
C ARG A 191 -8.42 -12.16 -5.51
N VAL A 192 -9.14 -12.15 -4.39
CA VAL A 192 -8.66 -11.53 -3.15
C VAL A 192 -7.87 -12.58 -2.40
N LEU A 193 -6.62 -12.26 -2.06
CA LEU A 193 -5.80 -13.10 -1.22
C LEU A 193 -5.97 -12.74 0.23
N ASP A 194 -5.92 -13.79 1.03
CA ASP A 194 -5.77 -13.74 2.46
C ASP A 194 -4.27 -13.46 2.80
N GLY A 195 -3.92 -13.14 4.04
CA GLY A 195 -2.53 -12.85 4.47
C GLY A 195 -1.60 -14.06 4.48
N GLN A 196 -2.11 -15.26 4.75
CA GLN A 196 -1.32 -16.49 4.65
C GLN A 196 -1.03 -16.83 3.19
N GLU A 197 -2.04 -16.71 2.32
CA GLU A 197 -1.89 -16.85 0.86
C GLU A 197 -0.96 -15.77 0.30
N ALA A 198 -1.08 -14.52 0.75
CA ALA A 198 -0.18 -13.43 0.36
C ALA A 198 1.27 -13.72 0.75
N LYS A 199 1.49 -14.35 1.92
CA LYS A 199 2.82 -14.78 2.35
C LYS A 199 3.34 -15.94 1.52
N SER A 200 2.50 -16.92 1.20
CA SER A 200 2.91 -18.11 0.42
C SER A 200 3.30 -17.76 -1.02
N VAL A 201 2.66 -16.77 -1.64
CA VAL A 201 3.03 -16.28 -2.98
C VAL A 201 4.17 -15.25 -2.97
N GLY A 202 4.67 -14.87 -1.79
CA GLY A 202 5.75 -13.89 -1.64
C GLY A 202 5.33 -12.42 -1.79
N LEU A 203 4.03 -12.12 -1.76
CA LEU A 203 3.52 -10.74 -1.82
C LEU A 203 3.86 -9.93 -0.55
N ILE A 204 3.92 -10.61 0.60
CA ILE A 204 4.32 -10.02 1.88
C ILE A 204 5.45 -10.81 2.54
N SER A 205 6.33 -10.11 3.27
CA SER A 205 7.48 -10.73 3.92
C SER A 205 7.16 -11.30 5.31
N HIS A 206 6.12 -10.82 5.99
CA HIS A 206 5.73 -11.29 7.32
C HIS A 206 4.20 -11.38 7.40
N VAL A 207 3.71 -12.46 8.02
CA VAL A 207 2.29 -12.68 8.36
C VAL A 207 2.21 -12.94 9.87
N LEU A 208 1.16 -12.44 10.50
CA LEU A 208 0.98 -12.49 11.95
C LEU A 208 -0.47 -12.79 12.25
N GLU A 209 -0.70 -13.45 13.38
CA GLU A 209 -2.03 -13.56 13.96
C GLU A 209 -2.48 -12.20 14.49
N GLN A 210 -3.75 -11.87 14.24
CA GLN A 210 -4.30 -10.58 14.60
C GLN A 210 -4.57 -10.51 16.11
N ASN A 211 -4.18 -9.41 16.74
CA ASN A 211 -4.45 -9.16 18.15
C ASN A 211 -5.82 -8.48 18.35
N GLN A 212 -6.24 -8.35 19.62
CA GLN A 212 -7.54 -7.75 19.97
C GLN A 212 -7.67 -6.28 19.53
N GLU A 213 -6.57 -5.53 19.54
CA GLU A 213 -6.53 -4.12 19.12
C GLU A 213 -6.55 -3.94 17.59
N GLY A 214 -6.33 -5.02 16.84
CA GLY A 214 -6.34 -4.98 15.38
C GLY A 214 -5.08 -4.35 14.76
N ASP A 215 -3.98 -4.25 15.50
CA ASP A 215 -2.76 -3.55 15.12
C ASP A 215 -1.49 -4.42 15.09
N ALA A 216 -1.63 -5.76 15.12
CA ALA A 216 -0.48 -6.69 15.16
C ALA A 216 0.55 -6.43 14.05
N ALA A 217 0.08 -6.17 12.83
CA ALA A 217 0.96 -5.83 11.69
C ALA A 217 1.71 -4.51 11.91
N TYR A 218 1.10 -3.53 12.58
CA TYR A 218 1.75 -2.26 12.91
C TYR A 218 2.84 -2.46 13.98
N ARG A 219 2.59 -3.29 15.00
CA ARG A 219 3.58 -3.62 16.03
C ARG A 219 4.82 -4.27 15.41
N LYS A 220 4.64 -5.27 14.53
CA LYS A 220 5.79 -5.86 13.84
C LYS A 220 6.50 -4.89 12.90
N ALA A 221 5.78 -3.97 12.27
CA ALA A 221 6.39 -2.92 11.45
C ALA A 221 7.23 -1.96 12.30
N LEU A 222 6.80 -1.64 13.53
CA LEU A 222 7.61 -0.88 14.49
C LEU A 222 8.86 -1.64 14.90
N ASP A 223 8.75 -2.93 15.21
CA ASP A 223 9.90 -3.78 15.57
C ASP A 223 10.94 -3.79 14.44
N LEU A 224 10.49 -4.05 13.21
CA LEU A 224 11.36 -4.05 12.04
C LEU A 224 11.96 -2.66 11.78
N ALA A 225 11.21 -1.59 12.01
CA ALA A 225 11.72 -0.24 11.89
C ALA A 225 12.80 0.05 12.94
N ARG A 226 12.66 -0.46 14.17
CA ARG A 226 13.67 -0.37 15.23
C ARG A 226 14.95 -1.13 14.86
N GLU A 227 14.84 -2.27 14.17
CA GLU A 227 16.00 -3.00 13.63
C GLU A 227 16.80 -2.19 12.60
N PHE A 228 16.17 -1.19 11.93
CA PHE A 228 16.82 -0.30 10.95
C PHE A 228 17.39 1.00 11.53
N LEU A 229 17.07 1.33 12.79
CA LEU A 229 17.55 2.58 13.41
C LEU A 229 19.07 2.60 13.65
N PRO A 230 19.74 1.50 14.07
CA PRO A 230 21.17 1.51 14.37
C PRO A 230 22.09 1.65 13.15
N GLN A 231 21.60 1.52 11.93
CA GLN A 231 22.41 1.55 10.70
C GLN A 231 22.76 2.97 10.28
N GLY A 232 23.83 3.11 9.49
CA GLY A 232 24.30 4.40 8.98
C GLY A 232 23.27 5.07 8.06
N PRO A 233 22.74 6.26 8.39
CA PRO A 233 21.67 6.89 7.60
C PRO A 233 22.05 7.13 6.14
N VAL A 234 23.29 7.54 5.86
CA VAL A 234 23.77 7.74 4.49
C VAL A 234 23.81 6.41 3.73
N ALA A 235 24.42 5.38 4.33
CA ALA A 235 24.53 4.05 3.76
C ALA A 235 23.14 3.45 3.42
N MET A 236 22.17 3.57 4.33
CA MET A 236 20.80 3.08 4.10
C MET A 236 20.11 3.78 2.93
N ARG A 237 20.33 5.09 2.77
CA ARG A 237 19.73 5.88 1.68
C ARG A 237 20.32 5.49 0.32
N VAL A 238 21.65 5.39 0.22
CA VAL A 238 22.33 5.04 -1.03
C VAL A 238 22.17 3.56 -1.38
N ALA A 239 22.13 2.66 -0.39
CA ALA A 239 21.83 1.24 -0.62
C ALA A 239 20.44 1.06 -1.24
N LYS A 240 19.43 1.78 -0.73
CA LYS A 240 18.11 1.79 -1.33
C LYS A 240 18.12 2.37 -2.75
N LEU A 241 18.92 3.41 -3.01
CA LEU A 241 19.04 3.98 -4.35
C LEU A 241 19.62 2.96 -5.33
N ALA A 242 20.72 2.32 -4.95
CA ALA A 242 21.39 1.30 -5.74
C ALA A 242 20.47 0.11 -6.05
N ILE A 243 19.76 -0.43 -5.06
CA ILE A 243 18.81 -1.54 -5.28
C ILE A 243 17.69 -1.10 -6.22
N ASN A 244 17.06 0.05 -5.97
CA ASN A 244 15.93 0.50 -6.77
C ASN A 244 16.31 0.82 -8.23
N GLN A 245 17.48 1.41 -8.46
CA GLN A 245 17.93 1.77 -9.81
C GLN A 245 18.57 0.58 -10.53
N GLY A 246 19.39 -0.20 -9.82
CA GLY A 246 20.08 -1.37 -10.37
C GLY A 246 19.13 -2.46 -10.85
N MET A 247 17.98 -2.63 -10.18
CA MET A 247 16.95 -3.60 -10.61
C MET A 247 16.25 -3.25 -11.92
N GLU A 248 16.36 -2.00 -12.40
CA GLU A 248 15.69 -1.53 -13.62
C GLU A 248 16.66 -1.37 -14.80
N VAL A 249 17.91 -1.80 -14.66
CA VAL A 249 18.96 -1.77 -15.70
C VAL A 249 19.62 -3.15 -15.84
N ASP A 250 20.51 -3.30 -16.83
CA ASP A 250 21.35 -4.48 -16.93
C ASP A 250 22.37 -4.56 -15.77
N LEU A 251 22.87 -5.76 -15.50
CA LEU A 251 23.77 -6.01 -14.37
C LEU A 251 25.03 -5.15 -14.40
N VAL A 252 25.62 -4.91 -15.57
CA VAL A 252 26.87 -4.14 -15.68
C VAL A 252 26.62 -2.68 -15.30
N THR A 253 25.56 -2.10 -15.83
CA THR A 253 25.11 -0.75 -15.43
C THR A 253 24.74 -0.71 -13.94
N GLY A 254 24.08 -1.75 -13.42
CA GLY A 254 23.73 -1.88 -12.01
C GLY A 254 24.94 -1.87 -11.08
N LEU A 255 26.02 -2.56 -11.44
CA LEU A 255 27.28 -2.56 -10.69
C LEU A 255 27.95 -1.17 -10.71
N ALA A 256 27.89 -0.44 -11.82
CA ALA A 256 28.39 0.93 -11.89
C ALA A 256 27.58 1.89 -10.98
N ILE A 257 26.26 1.70 -10.89
CA ILE A 257 25.40 2.44 -9.95
C ILE A 257 25.76 2.09 -8.50
N GLU A 258 26.02 0.82 -8.20
CA GLU A 258 26.47 0.37 -6.88
C GLU A 258 27.79 1.03 -6.49
N GLU A 259 28.78 1.05 -7.39
CA GLU A 259 30.07 1.72 -7.17
C GLU A 259 29.89 3.22 -6.87
N ALA A 260 29.08 3.92 -7.66
CA ALA A 260 28.78 5.34 -7.45
C ALA A 260 28.05 5.61 -6.12
N CYS A 261 27.17 4.71 -5.70
CA CYS A 261 26.51 4.78 -4.39
C CYS A 261 27.47 4.50 -3.24
N TYR A 262 28.35 3.50 -3.40
CA TYR A 262 29.36 3.15 -2.41
C TYR A 262 30.35 4.30 -2.19
N ALA A 263 30.80 4.96 -3.27
CA ALA A 263 31.70 6.11 -3.22
C ALA A 263 31.20 7.24 -2.32
N GLN A 264 29.87 7.45 -2.23
CA GLN A 264 29.27 8.46 -1.35
C GLN A 264 29.44 8.15 0.14
N THR A 265 29.65 6.88 0.51
CA THR A 265 29.85 6.48 1.91
C THR A 265 31.30 6.62 2.37
N ILE A 266 32.26 6.60 1.43
CA ILE A 266 33.70 6.67 1.72
C ILE A 266 34.10 7.94 2.50
N PRO A 267 33.68 9.17 2.11
CA PRO A 267 34.07 10.38 2.81
C PRO A 267 33.24 10.68 4.08
N THR A 268 32.32 9.80 4.48
CA THR A 268 31.44 10.05 5.63
C THR A 268 32.15 9.83 6.97
N LYS A 269 31.76 10.62 7.98
CA LYS A 269 32.20 10.40 9.36
C LYS A 269 31.61 9.13 9.92
N ASP A 270 30.39 8.77 9.52
CA ASP A 270 29.74 7.52 9.91
C ASP A 270 30.58 6.29 9.56
N ARG A 271 31.25 6.27 8.39
CA ARG A 271 32.17 5.18 8.05
C ARG A 271 33.33 5.08 9.04
N LEU A 272 33.94 6.21 9.39
CA LEU A 272 35.05 6.25 10.36
C LEU A 272 34.59 5.83 11.76
N GLU A 273 33.42 6.29 12.18
CA GLU A 273 32.78 5.89 13.44
C GLU A 273 32.50 4.38 13.47
N GLY A 274 32.04 3.79 12.36
CA GLY A 274 31.82 2.34 12.26
C GLY A 274 33.11 1.54 12.48
N LEU A 275 34.21 1.96 11.85
CA LEU A 275 35.53 1.34 12.03
C LEU A 275 36.07 1.52 13.45
N LEU A 276 35.89 2.71 14.03
CA LEU A 276 36.35 3.03 15.38
C LEU A 276 35.54 2.25 16.44
N ALA A 277 34.22 2.19 16.29
CA ALA A 277 33.34 1.41 17.16
C ALA A 277 33.66 -0.08 17.13
N PHE A 278 34.00 -0.62 15.94
CA PHE A 278 34.45 -2.00 15.79
C PHE A 278 35.78 -2.25 16.51
N LYS A 279 36.76 -1.35 16.34
CA LYS A 279 38.05 -1.42 17.03
C LYS A 279 37.87 -1.38 18.57
N GLU A 280 36.95 -0.55 19.04
CA GLU A 280 36.63 -0.38 20.47
C GLU A 280 35.61 -1.38 21.02
N LYS A 281 35.09 -2.30 20.19
CA LYS A 281 34.06 -3.30 20.54
C LYS A 281 32.81 -2.69 21.20
N ARG A 282 32.38 -1.51 20.73
CA ARG A 282 31.18 -0.82 21.20
C ARG A 282 30.15 -0.67 20.09
N THR A 283 28.91 -0.36 20.45
CA THR A 283 27.87 -0.02 19.46
C THR A 283 28.20 1.30 18.76
N PRO A 284 28.13 1.38 17.42
CA PRO A 284 28.39 2.61 16.68
C PRO A 284 27.28 3.64 16.89
N ARG A 285 27.63 4.93 16.84
CA ARG A 285 26.71 6.06 16.99
C ARG A 285 26.68 6.93 15.73
N TYR A 286 25.93 6.49 14.73
CA TYR A 286 25.81 7.19 13.46
C TYR A 286 24.94 8.44 13.51
N LYS A 287 25.38 9.50 12.82
CA LYS A 287 24.74 10.81 12.77
C LYS A 287 24.24 11.19 11.37
N GLY A 288 24.63 10.47 10.33
CA GLY A 288 24.23 10.76 8.95
C GLY A 288 25.09 11.83 8.28
N GLU A 289 26.38 11.88 8.62
CA GLU A 289 27.39 12.83 8.13
C GLU A 289 28.71 12.13 7.77
#